data_AF-A0A229VYG3-F1
#
_entry.id   AF-A0A229VYG3-F1
#
_cell.length_a   1.000
_cell.length_b   1.000
_cell.length_c   1.000
_cell.angle_alpha   90.00
_cell.angle_beta   90.00
_cell.angle_gamma   90.00
#
_symmetry.space_group_name_H-M   'P 1'
#
loop_
_entity.id
_entity.type
_entity.pdbx_description
1 polymer ?
#
loop_
_entity_poly.entity_id
_entity_poly.type
_entity_poly.pdbx_seq_one_letter_code
_entity_poly.pdbx_strand_id
1 'polypeptide(L)'
;MVGNRRGAHAARGNAVEGFRIASAASFVVASVLAASMLRVAGFVPVMANAADEPVAAQTSVQQDQRMGAARETTEGQRAKLVVESARERAERETGTTLTDEEVPDCLHDGMSIHDAAACEKRIAQAVRDKHNREEAAKRAEEQRVAEEAARVKAEQEAAARKAAEEQAAREKEAEAARQAQAQRQAAAQQAQAQAAPAPAQNQAQAAPAPAPAPSGPVDHGIARTCNGNQPADCQWAIDQGGLVQVNFPDPWGMGTWIDFAVHNNEGGAWMLDVNVGDVIRIGGVDYRVKNRRTVVSGGTAVVTPIMMQTCDWTGGTMQVFDLERA
;
A
#
# COMPACT_ATOMS: atom_id res chain seq x y z
N MET A 1 -73.52 5.05 -41.40
CA MET A 1 -72.48 5.91 -40.82
C MET A 1 -71.18 5.13 -40.92
N VAL A 2 -70.35 5.15 -41.97
CA VAL A 2 -69.64 6.23 -42.72
C VAL A 2 -68.74 7.10 -41.84
N GLY A 3 -67.42 7.03 -42.12
CA GLY A 3 -66.33 7.90 -41.62
C GLY A 3 -65.13 7.07 -41.14
N ASN A 4 -64.11 6.69 -41.91
CA ASN A 4 -63.21 7.33 -42.90
C ASN A 4 -61.98 8.06 -42.29
N ARG A 5 -60.80 7.43 -42.49
CA ARG A 5 -59.43 7.92 -42.78
C ARG A 5 -58.75 9.04 -41.96
N ARG A 6 -57.50 8.74 -41.53
CA ARG A 6 -56.17 9.39 -41.84
C ARG A 6 -55.20 8.94 -40.72
N GLY A 7 -54.00 8.38 -40.91
CA GLY A 7 -52.98 8.57 -41.94
C GLY A 7 -51.99 9.65 -41.50
N ALA A 8 -50.86 9.28 -40.86
CA ALA A 8 -49.66 10.11 -40.78
C ALA A 8 -48.40 9.28 -40.43
N HIS A 9 -47.32 9.67 -41.09
CA HIS A 9 -46.00 9.04 -41.18
C HIS A 9 -45.06 9.41 -40.02
N ALA A 10 -44.06 8.53 -39.83
CA ALA A 10 -42.64 8.79 -39.53
C ALA A 10 -42.24 9.59 -38.27
N ALA A 11 -41.41 8.95 -37.43
CA ALA A 11 -40.00 9.33 -37.26
C ALA A 11 -39.23 8.26 -36.47
N ARG A 12 -38.20 7.69 -37.12
CA ARG A 12 -37.13 6.92 -36.46
C ARG A 12 -36.24 7.91 -35.71
N GLY A 13 -36.11 7.73 -34.41
CA GLY A 13 -35.08 8.37 -33.59
C GLY A 13 -34.24 7.28 -32.93
N ASN A 14 -33.06 7.00 -33.50
CA ASN A 14 -32.01 6.24 -32.83
C ASN A 14 -31.47 7.10 -31.67
N ALA A 15 -31.90 6.81 -30.45
CA ALA A 15 -31.16 7.23 -29.27
C ALA A 15 -30.04 6.21 -29.04
N VAL A 16 -28.84 6.57 -29.46
CA VAL A 16 -27.61 5.91 -29.03
C VAL A 16 -27.39 6.34 -27.59
N GLU A 17 -27.90 5.56 -26.63
CA GLU A 17 -27.51 5.70 -25.23
C GLU A 17 -26.03 5.31 -25.13
N GLY A 18 -25.19 6.32 -24.94
CA GLY A 18 -23.76 6.15 -24.70
C GLY A 18 -23.55 5.39 -23.41
N PHE A 19 -23.24 4.10 -23.55
CA PHE A 19 -22.72 3.26 -22.49
C PHE A 19 -21.33 3.78 -22.10
N ARG A 20 -21.28 4.70 -21.13
CA ARG A 20 -20.04 5.12 -20.49
C ARG A 20 -19.58 3.97 -19.59
N ILE A 21 -18.63 3.20 -20.11
CA ILE A 21 -17.91 2.19 -19.34
C ILE A 21 -16.97 2.94 -18.39
N ALA A 22 -17.39 3.10 -17.13
CA ALA A 22 -16.49 3.51 -16.07
C ALA A 22 -15.45 2.40 -15.84
N SER A 23 -14.26 2.60 -16.40
CA SER A 23 -13.08 1.77 -16.15
C SER A 23 -12.60 2.05 -14.72
N ALA A 24 -12.79 1.12 -13.80
CA ALA A 24 -12.19 1.17 -12.47
C ALA A 24 -10.69 0.87 -12.58
N ALA A 25 -9.90 1.90 -12.91
CA ALA A 25 -8.44 1.83 -12.85
C ALA A 25 -7.99 2.12 -11.42
N SER A 26 -7.50 1.09 -10.72
CA SER A 26 -6.94 1.19 -9.37
C SER A 26 -5.65 2.01 -9.40
N PHE A 27 -5.68 3.20 -8.77
CA PHE A 27 -4.48 3.96 -8.48
C PHE A 27 -3.69 3.31 -7.34
N VAL A 28 -2.44 2.96 -7.62
CA VAL A 28 -1.50 2.47 -6.61
C VAL A 28 -0.68 3.65 -6.14
N VAL A 29 -1.02 4.14 -4.96
CA VAL A 29 -0.21 5.08 -4.21
C VAL A 29 1.07 4.36 -3.80
N ALA A 30 2.22 4.87 -4.20
CA ALA A 30 3.53 4.38 -3.75
C ALA A 30 3.54 4.40 -2.21
N SER A 31 3.38 3.22 -1.60
CA SER A 31 3.43 3.06 -0.16
C SER A 31 4.89 3.16 0.26
N VAL A 32 5.28 4.33 0.78
CA VAL A 32 6.60 4.52 1.39
C VAL A 32 6.62 3.77 2.71
N LEU A 33 7.05 2.50 2.68
CA LEU A 33 7.43 1.79 3.89
C LEU A 33 8.74 2.39 4.38
N ALA A 34 8.65 3.21 5.44
CA ALA A 34 9.76 3.47 6.32
C ALA A 34 10.29 2.12 6.81
N ALA A 35 11.42 1.69 6.24
CA ALA A 35 12.21 0.61 6.79
C ALA A 35 12.77 1.07 8.14
N SER A 36 11.98 0.89 9.19
CA SER A 36 12.46 0.93 10.56
C SER A 36 13.46 -0.21 10.71
N MET A 37 14.74 0.08 10.46
CA MET A 37 15.83 -0.77 10.90
C MET A 37 15.78 -0.82 12.42
N LEU A 38 15.13 -1.87 12.92
CA LEU A 38 15.28 -2.32 14.29
C LEU A 38 16.78 -2.56 14.50
N ARG A 39 17.41 -1.71 15.31
CA ARG A 39 18.73 -1.97 15.86
C ARG A 39 18.62 -3.26 16.67
N VAL A 40 18.98 -4.37 16.06
CA VAL A 40 19.43 -5.56 16.78
C VAL A 40 20.73 -5.16 17.46
N ALA A 41 20.64 -4.76 18.72
CA ALA A 41 21.79 -4.73 19.60
C ALA A 41 22.31 -6.16 19.68
N GLY A 42 23.38 -6.43 18.92
CA GLY A 42 24.13 -7.66 19.00
C GLY A 42 24.68 -7.80 20.43
N PHE A 43 24.05 -8.67 21.19
CA PHE A 43 24.61 -9.23 22.41
C PHE A 43 25.79 -10.10 21.99
N VAL A 44 27.00 -9.56 22.10
CA VAL A 44 28.23 -10.37 22.06
C VAL A 44 28.42 -10.95 23.47
N PRO A 45 28.46 -12.29 23.63
CA PRO A 45 28.83 -12.88 24.90
C PRO A 45 30.33 -12.69 25.12
N VAL A 46 30.70 -11.80 26.05
CA VAL A 46 32.06 -11.76 26.59
C VAL A 46 32.22 -12.96 27.51
N MET A 47 32.93 -13.97 27.02
CA MET A 47 33.48 -15.07 27.81
C MET A 47 34.49 -14.48 28.80
N ALA A 48 34.19 -14.65 30.08
CA ALA A 48 35.14 -14.42 31.16
C ALA A 48 36.21 -15.51 31.12
N ASN A 49 37.48 -15.12 30.93
CA ASN A 49 38.62 -15.91 31.35
C ASN A 49 39.08 -15.41 32.72
N ALA A 50 39.17 -16.36 33.63
CA ALA A 50 39.71 -16.21 34.96
C ALA A 50 41.22 -15.97 34.93
N ALA A 51 41.70 -15.07 35.80
CA ALA A 51 43.00 -15.18 36.47
C ALA A 51 43.04 -14.20 37.66
N ASP A 52 43.11 -14.79 38.86
CA ASP A 52 43.89 -14.39 40.05
C ASP A 52 43.97 -12.92 40.48
N GLU A 53 43.43 -12.60 41.67
CA GLU A 53 44.20 -12.59 42.93
C GLU A 53 43.33 -12.17 44.15
N PRO A 54 43.78 -12.46 45.38
CA PRO A 54 42.91 -12.68 46.54
C PRO A 54 42.75 -11.42 47.39
N VAL A 55 41.52 -11.03 47.74
CA VAL A 55 41.31 -10.02 48.78
C VAL A 55 40.11 -10.35 49.67
N ALA A 56 40.48 -10.68 50.91
CA ALA A 56 39.74 -10.46 52.16
C ALA A 56 38.38 -11.13 52.32
N ALA A 57 38.39 -12.13 53.21
CA ALA A 57 37.27 -12.49 54.05
C ALA A 57 36.63 -11.25 54.70
N GLN A 58 35.54 -10.77 54.11
CA GLN A 58 34.58 -9.89 54.78
C GLN A 58 33.42 -10.74 55.29
N THR A 59 33.71 -11.32 56.46
CA THR A 59 32.81 -11.41 57.61
C THR A 59 31.33 -11.73 57.34
N SER A 60 30.97 -12.96 57.68
CA SER A 60 29.63 -13.45 58.05
C SER A 60 28.90 -12.62 59.14
N VAL A 61 29.46 -11.50 59.58
CA VAL A 61 28.92 -10.59 60.59
C VAL A 61 28.00 -9.54 59.96
N GLN A 62 28.12 -9.23 58.67
CA GLN A 62 27.25 -8.22 58.02
C GLN A 62 25.87 -8.77 57.61
N GLN A 63 25.76 -10.10 57.42
CA GLN A 63 24.47 -10.77 57.22
C GLN A 63 23.71 -10.93 58.56
N ASP A 64 24.43 -11.01 59.68
CA ASP A 64 23.84 -10.98 61.03
C ASP A 64 23.43 -9.56 61.48
N GLN A 65 24.06 -8.49 60.95
CA GLN A 65 23.65 -7.12 61.27
C GLN A 65 22.32 -6.69 60.62
N ARG A 66 21.86 -7.35 59.54
CA ARG A 66 20.46 -7.20 59.08
C ARG A 66 19.45 -8.02 59.91
N MET A 67 19.92 -9.01 60.66
CA MET A 67 19.09 -9.75 61.62
C MET A 67 19.01 -9.06 62.99
N GLY A 68 19.92 -8.13 63.29
CA GLY A 68 19.95 -7.35 64.54
C GLY A 68 18.87 -6.28 64.72
N ALA A 69 18.10 -5.97 63.66
CA ALA A 69 16.92 -5.09 63.74
C ALA A 69 15.60 -5.87 63.90
N ALA A 70 15.66 -7.19 64.11
CA ALA A 70 14.48 -8.04 64.37
C ALA A 70 14.09 -8.03 65.86
N ARG A 71 14.08 -6.85 66.49
CA ARG A 71 13.41 -6.67 67.79
C ARG A 71 11.92 -6.50 67.52
N GLU A 72 11.17 -7.56 67.83
CA GLU A 72 9.71 -7.63 67.87
C GLU A 72 8.97 -7.46 66.54
N THR A 73 9.41 -8.16 65.49
CA THR A 73 8.47 -8.47 64.41
C THR A 73 7.57 -9.61 64.86
N THR A 74 6.28 -9.32 65.05
CA THR A 74 5.27 -10.36 65.34
C THR A 74 5.27 -11.40 64.22
N GLU A 75 4.92 -12.66 64.50
CA GLU A 75 4.87 -13.72 63.47
C GLU A 75 4.08 -13.29 62.23
N GLY A 76 3.02 -12.49 62.42
CA GLY A 76 2.23 -11.90 61.33
C GLY A 76 3.01 -10.93 60.43
N GLN A 77 3.95 -10.15 60.95
CA GLN A 77 4.80 -9.27 60.12
C GLN A 77 5.80 -10.07 59.27
N ARG A 78 6.31 -11.20 59.79
CA ARG A 78 7.17 -12.10 59.02
C ARG A 78 6.38 -12.84 57.93
N ALA A 79 5.17 -13.31 58.26
CA ALA A 79 4.25 -13.91 57.30
C ALA A 79 3.95 -12.96 56.14
N LYS A 80 3.64 -11.69 56.43
CA LYS A 80 3.38 -10.67 55.42
C LYS A 80 4.56 -10.46 54.47
N LEU A 81 5.78 -10.31 55.00
CA LEU A 81 6.99 -10.10 54.18
C LEU A 81 7.28 -11.27 53.24
N VAL A 82 7.05 -12.51 53.69
CA VAL A 82 7.22 -13.73 52.87
C VAL A 82 6.25 -13.72 51.69
N VAL A 83 4.99 -13.38 51.95
CA VAL A 83 3.95 -13.34 50.93
C VAL A 83 4.19 -12.21 49.92
N GLU A 84 4.57 -11.02 50.37
CA GLU A 84 4.93 -9.89 49.48
C GLU A 84 6.15 -10.23 48.61
N SER A 85 7.20 -10.83 49.19
CA SER A 85 8.39 -11.27 48.46
C SER A 85 8.07 -12.37 47.44
N ALA A 86 7.06 -13.20 47.70
CA ALA A 86 6.59 -14.20 46.75
C ALA A 86 5.81 -13.59 45.59
N ARG A 87 4.96 -12.59 45.87
CA ARG A 87 4.27 -11.80 44.84
C ARG A 87 5.29 -11.16 43.90
N GLU A 88 6.24 -10.41 44.43
CA GLU A 88 7.26 -9.72 43.62
C GLU A 88 8.09 -10.69 42.76
N ARG A 89 8.45 -11.87 43.31
CA ARG A 89 9.17 -12.89 42.55
C ARG A 89 8.33 -13.43 41.39
N ALA A 90 7.07 -13.77 41.63
CA ALA A 90 6.16 -14.29 40.60
C ALA A 90 5.86 -13.23 39.52
N GLU A 91 5.63 -11.98 39.91
CA GLU A 91 5.39 -10.86 38.97
C GLU A 91 6.65 -10.57 38.14
N ARG A 92 7.85 -10.67 38.71
CA ARG A 92 9.11 -10.52 37.97
C ARG A 92 9.38 -11.67 37.01
N GLU A 93 9.02 -12.89 37.38
CA GLU A 93 9.21 -14.08 36.54
C GLU A 93 8.30 -14.07 35.31
N THR A 94 7.06 -13.63 35.47
CA THR A 94 6.04 -13.63 34.40
C THR A 94 5.94 -12.29 33.66
N GLY A 95 6.41 -11.19 34.26
CA GLY A 95 6.21 -9.83 33.76
C GLY A 95 4.77 -9.32 33.95
N THR A 96 3.90 -10.08 34.62
CA THR A 96 2.49 -9.76 34.83
C THR A 96 2.28 -9.34 36.29
N THR A 97 1.67 -8.17 36.52
CA THR A 97 1.36 -7.67 37.87
C THR A 97 -0.08 -7.98 38.27
N LEU A 98 -0.31 -8.33 39.53
CA LEU A 98 -1.68 -8.40 40.06
C LEU A 98 -2.12 -7.01 40.53
N THR A 99 -3.37 -6.65 40.28
CA THR A 99 -4.01 -5.53 40.98
C THR A 99 -4.44 -5.97 42.38
N ASP A 100 -4.67 -5.03 43.29
CA ASP A 100 -5.02 -5.34 44.68
C ASP A 100 -6.35 -6.11 44.81
N GLU A 101 -7.24 -6.00 43.82
CA GLU A 101 -8.49 -6.78 43.73
C GLU A 101 -8.27 -8.21 43.24
N GLU A 102 -7.18 -8.46 42.52
CA GLU A 102 -6.82 -9.78 41.96
C GLU A 102 -5.91 -10.58 42.90
N VAL A 103 -5.36 -9.94 43.93
CA VAL A 103 -4.60 -10.64 44.97
C VAL A 103 -5.57 -11.55 45.72
N PRO A 104 -5.31 -12.88 45.78
CA PRO A 104 -6.14 -13.77 46.56
C PRO A 104 -6.26 -13.30 48.01
N ASP A 105 -7.48 -13.25 48.53
CA ASP A 105 -7.74 -12.95 49.94
C ASP A 105 -7.27 -14.13 50.80
N CYS A 106 -5.96 -14.15 51.03
CA CYS A 106 -5.29 -15.11 51.88
C CYS A 106 -4.47 -14.42 52.96
N LEU A 107 -4.11 -13.14 52.81
CA LEU A 107 -3.41 -12.31 53.79
C LEU A 107 -4.37 -11.80 54.86
N HIS A 108 -4.18 -12.22 56.11
CA HIS A 108 -4.89 -11.68 57.26
C HIS A 108 -3.95 -11.46 58.45
N ASP A 109 -4.35 -10.57 59.35
CA ASP A 109 -3.58 -10.30 60.58
C ASP A 109 -3.50 -11.58 61.45
N GLY A 110 -2.33 -11.81 62.06
CA GLY A 110 -2.09 -12.98 62.91
C GLY A 110 -1.85 -14.30 62.17
N MET A 111 -1.62 -14.26 60.85
CA MET A 111 -1.31 -15.45 60.06
C MET A 111 -0.04 -16.17 60.52
N SER A 112 -0.10 -17.50 60.58
CA SER A 112 1.06 -18.35 60.85
C SER A 112 1.98 -18.45 59.63
N ILE A 113 3.25 -18.78 59.85
CA ILE A 113 4.21 -19.01 58.73
C ILE A 113 3.75 -20.16 57.81
N HIS A 114 3.06 -21.16 58.34
CA HIS A 114 2.51 -22.25 57.54
C HIS A 114 1.41 -21.76 56.59
N ASP A 115 0.51 -20.90 57.08
CA ASP A 115 -0.56 -20.30 56.27
C ASP A 115 0.02 -19.30 55.25
N ALA A 116 1.12 -18.63 55.58
CA ALA A 116 1.87 -17.77 54.67
C ALA A 116 2.43 -18.54 53.47
N ALA A 117 2.96 -19.74 53.68
CA ALA A 117 3.46 -20.59 52.60
C ALA A 117 2.32 -21.09 51.68
N ALA A 118 1.12 -21.33 52.23
CA ALA A 118 -0.07 -21.64 51.43
C ALA A 118 -0.54 -20.41 50.63
N CYS A 119 -0.50 -19.22 51.22
CA CYS A 119 -0.84 -17.95 50.58
C CYS A 119 0.13 -17.60 49.44
N GLU A 120 1.44 -17.80 49.63
CA GLU A 120 2.47 -17.67 48.58
C GLU A 120 2.13 -18.52 47.35
N LYS A 121 1.76 -19.80 47.55
CA LYS A 121 1.39 -20.69 46.44
C LYS A 121 0.15 -20.18 45.68
N ARG A 122 -0.85 -19.65 46.39
CA ARG A 122 -2.06 -19.07 45.79
C ARG A 122 -1.76 -17.82 44.97
N ILE A 123 -0.92 -16.93 45.48
CA ILE A 123 -0.50 -15.71 44.77
C ILE A 123 0.32 -16.06 43.53
N ALA A 124 1.31 -16.95 43.66
CA ALA A 124 2.12 -17.38 42.52
C ALA A 124 1.25 -18.06 41.44
N GLN A 125 0.22 -18.81 41.85
CA GLN A 125 -0.75 -19.39 40.91
C GLN A 125 -1.60 -18.32 40.23
N ALA A 126 -2.13 -17.34 40.99
CA ALA A 126 -2.92 -16.25 40.43
C ALA A 126 -2.15 -15.42 39.40
N VAL A 127 -0.86 -15.13 39.66
CA VAL A 127 0.03 -14.46 38.70
C VAL A 127 0.18 -15.29 37.42
N ARG A 128 0.47 -16.60 37.54
CA ARG A 128 0.60 -17.50 36.38
C ARG A 128 -0.70 -17.61 35.59
N ASP A 129 -1.83 -17.71 36.27
CA ASP A 129 -3.14 -17.82 35.62
C ASP A 129 -3.52 -16.53 34.89
N LYS A 130 -3.17 -15.36 35.45
CA LYS A 130 -3.33 -14.07 34.75
C LYS A 130 -2.44 -14.00 33.52
N HIS A 131 -1.16 -14.30 33.67
CA HIS A 131 -0.20 -14.32 32.56
C HIS A 131 -0.66 -15.25 31.42
N ASN A 132 -1.08 -16.47 31.74
CA ASN A 132 -1.57 -17.44 30.75
C ASN A 132 -2.85 -16.94 30.03
N ARG A 133 -3.75 -16.25 30.74
CA ARG A 133 -4.94 -15.65 30.14
C ARG A 133 -4.60 -14.49 29.20
N GLU A 134 -3.66 -13.63 29.60
CA GLU A 134 -3.18 -12.51 28.78
C GLU A 134 -2.49 -13.03 27.50
N GLU A 135 -1.61 -14.02 27.62
CA GLU A 135 -0.95 -14.65 26.47
C GLU A 135 -1.94 -15.37 25.55
N ALA A 136 -2.95 -16.04 26.10
CA ALA A 136 -4.00 -16.65 25.30
C ALA A 136 -4.85 -15.60 24.56
N ALA A 137 -5.20 -14.49 25.21
CA ALA A 137 -5.93 -13.39 24.59
C ALA A 137 -5.13 -12.73 23.48
N LYS A 138 -3.83 -12.50 23.70
CA LYS A 138 -2.91 -11.96 22.68
C LYS A 138 -2.83 -12.87 21.46
N ARG A 139 -2.66 -14.19 21.65
CA ARG A 139 -2.64 -15.16 20.54
C ARG A 139 -3.97 -15.21 19.79
N ALA A 140 -5.10 -15.10 20.50
CA ALA A 140 -6.42 -15.07 19.87
C ALA A 140 -6.60 -13.81 19.00
N GLU A 141 -6.13 -12.66 19.48
CA GLU A 141 -6.17 -11.41 18.69
C GLU A 141 -5.22 -11.46 17.49
N GLU A 142 -4.00 -11.97 17.65
CA GLU A 142 -3.07 -12.18 16.54
C GLU A 142 -3.67 -13.12 15.47
N GLN A 143 -4.36 -14.19 15.88
CA GLN A 143 -5.07 -15.08 14.96
C GLN A 143 -6.21 -14.36 14.23
N ARG A 144 -7.01 -13.56 14.94
CA ARG A 144 -8.11 -12.79 14.36
C ARG A 144 -7.61 -11.79 13.31
N VAL A 145 -6.53 -11.08 13.63
CA VAL A 145 -5.88 -10.13 12.69
C VAL A 145 -5.29 -10.88 11.49
N ALA A 146 -4.66 -12.03 11.69
CA ALA A 146 -4.13 -12.85 10.60
C ALA A 146 -5.24 -13.40 9.68
N GLU A 147 -6.37 -13.85 10.23
CA GLU A 147 -7.53 -14.31 9.46
C GLU A 147 -8.17 -13.17 8.67
N GLU A 148 -8.32 -12.00 9.28
CA GLU A 148 -8.82 -10.81 8.58
C GLU A 148 -7.89 -10.37 7.44
N ALA A 149 -6.58 -10.35 7.67
CA ALA A 149 -5.59 -10.07 6.63
C ALA A 149 -5.64 -11.09 5.48
N ALA A 150 -5.79 -12.39 5.80
CA ALA A 150 -5.94 -13.45 4.80
C ALA A 150 -7.25 -13.29 4.00
N ARG A 151 -8.35 -12.92 4.65
CA ARG A 151 -9.63 -12.64 3.97
C ARG A 151 -9.52 -11.46 3.01
N VAL A 152 -8.94 -10.34 3.45
CA VAL A 152 -8.75 -9.16 2.61
C VAL A 152 -7.84 -9.48 1.41
N LYS A 153 -6.76 -10.22 1.63
CA LYS A 153 -5.88 -10.67 0.54
C LYS A 153 -6.63 -11.56 -0.47
N ALA A 154 -7.43 -12.51 0.00
CA ALA A 154 -8.22 -13.38 -0.86
C ALA A 154 -9.27 -12.59 -1.68
N GLU A 155 -9.91 -11.58 -1.08
CA GLU A 155 -10.85 -10.70 -1.76
C GLU A 155 -10.16 -9.86 -2.85
N GLN A 156 -8.98 -9.30 -2.56
CA GLN A 156 -8.18 -8.58 -3.54
C GLN A 156 -7.73 -9.47 -4.71
N GLU A 157 -7.27 -10.68 -4.44
CA GLU A 157 -6.89 -11.64 -5.48
C GLU A 157 -8.11 -12.06 -6.33
N ALA A 158 -9.28 -12.23 -5.72
CA ALA A 158 -10.51 -12.53 -6.45
C ALA A 158 -10.96 -11.34 -7.33
N ALA A 159 -10.87 -10.11 -6.81
CA ALA A 159 -11.15 -8.90 -7.58
C ALA A 159 -10.18 -8.72 -8.75
N ALA A 160 -8.89 -8.94 -8.53
CA ALA A 160 -7.86 -8.87 -9.58
C ALA A 160 -8.09 -9.93 -10.67
N ARG A 161 -8.47 -11.16 -10.29
CA ARG A 161 -8.83 -12.22 -11.26
C ARG A 161 -10.05 -11.82 -12.10
N LYS A 162 -11.12 -11.31 -11.48
CA LYS A 162 -12.30 -10.84 -12.20
C LYS A 162 -11.97 -9.69 -13.17
N ALA A 163 -11.16 -8.73 -12.74
CA ALA A 163 -10.71 -7.64 -13.59
C ALA A 163 -9.89 -8.16 -14.79
N ALA A 164 -8.97 -9.11 -14.56
CA ALA A 164 -8.18 -9.72 -15.63
C ALA A 164 -9.04 -10.54 -16.61
N GLU A 165 -10.05 -11.28 -16.12
CA GLU A 165 -10.99 -12.01 -16.97
C GLU A 165 -11.84 -11.06 -17.83
N GLU A 166 -12.34 -9.96 -17.25
CA GLU A 166 -13.10 -8.95 -17.99
C GLU A 166 -12.25 -8.25 -19.05
N GLN A 167 -10.99 -7.96 -18.72
CA GLN A 167 -10.05 -7.38 -19.68
C GLN A 167 -9.74 -8.32 -20.83
N ALA A 168 -9.49 -9.60 -20.55
CA ALA A 168 -9.30 -10.61 -21.59
C ALA A 168 -10.55 -10.77 -22.48
N ALA A 169 -11.75 -10.61 -21.93
CA ALA A 169 -12.99 -10.61 -22.72
C ALA A 169 -13.07 -9.38 -23.65
N ARG A 170 -12.75 -8.19 -23.13
CA ARG A 170 -12.73 -6.93 -23.91
C ARG A 170 -11.69 -6.96 -25.02
N GLU A 171 -10.51 -7.54 -24.78
CA GLU A 171 -9.46 -7.69 -25.80
C GLU A 171 -9.92 -8.60 -26.95
N LYS A 172 -10.58 -9.72 -26.63
CA LYS A 172 -11.15 -10.62 -27.64
C LYS A 172 -12.24 -9.92 -28.47
N GLU A 173 -13.09 -9.13 -27.83
CA GLU A 173 -14.13 -8.36 -28.53
C GLU A 173 -13.52 -7.27 -29.43
N ALA A 174 -12.50 -6.55 -28.93
CA ALA A 174 -11.78 -5.55 -29.70
C ALA A 174 -11.05 -6.18 -30.91
N GLU A 175 -10.47 -7.37 -30.76
CA GLU A 175 -9.85 -8.09 -31.87
C GLU A 175 -10.88 -8.52 -32.92
N ALA A 176 -12.01 -9.07 -32.51
CA ALA A 176 -13.10 -9.41 -33.41
C ALA A 176 -13.62 -8.19 -34.17
N ALA A 177 -13.74 -7.04 -33.51
CA ALA A 177 -14.14 -5.77 -34.13
C ALA A 177 -13.11 -5.30 -35.17
N ARG A 178 -11.79 -5.38 -34.87
CA ARG A 178 -10.72 -5.06 -35.83
C ARG A 178 -10.76 -5.95 -37.06
N GLN A 179 -10.94 -7.25 -36.88
CA GLN A 179 -11.06 -8.20 -38.00
C GLN A 179 -12.29 -7.90 -38.86
N ALA A 180 -13.45 -7.61 -38.25
CA ALA A 180 -14.66 -7.23 -38.97
C ALA A 180 -14.48 -5.93 -39.77
N GLN A 181 -13.79 -4.93 -39.22
CA GLN A 181 -13.48 -3.68 -39.91
C GLN A 181 -12.54 -3.90 -41.10
N ALA A 182 -11.50 -4.72 -40.94
CA ALA A 182 -10.59 -5.08 -42.03
C ALA A 182 -11.31 -5.77 -43.19
N GLN A 183 -12.23 -6.70 -42.90
CA GLN A 183 -13.05 -7.36 -43.92
C GLN A 183 -13.96 -6.36 -44.66
N ARG A 184 -14.57 -5.39 -43.95
CA ARG A 184 -15.39 -4.34 -44.58
C ARG A 184 -14.57 -3.44 -45.50
N GLN A 185 -13.36 -3.07 -45.11
CA GLN A 185 -12.47 -2.27 -45.95
C GLN A 185 -12.03 -3.03 -47.21
N ALA A 186 -11.68 -4.31 -47.08
CA ALA A 186 -11.33 -5.15 -48.22
C ALA A 186 -12.49 -5.27 -49.23
N ALA A 187 -13.73 -5.46 -48.73
CA ALA A 187 -14.92 -5.50 -49.57
C ALA A 187 -15.20 -4.15 -50.28
N ALA A 188 -14.99 -3.02 -49.58
CA ALA A 188 -15.15 -1.69 -50.17
C ALA A 188 -14.13 -1.39 -51.29
N GLN A 189 -12.87 -1.83 -51.12
CA GLN A 189 -11.84 -1.69 -52.16
C GLN A 189 -12.16 -2.51 -53.41
N GLN A 190 -12.66 -3.75 -53.24
CA GLN A 190 -13.10 -4.56 -54.38
C GLN A 190 -14.29 -3.94 -55.13
N ALA A 191 -15.22 -3.30 -54.42
CA ALA A 191 -16.34 -2.58 -55.05
C ALA A 191 -15.88 -1.35 -55.84
N GLN A 192 -14.89 -0.59 -55.35
CA GLN A 192 -14.32 0.55 -56.08
C GLN A 192 -13.53 0.12 -57.33
N ALA A 193 -12.82 -1.01 -57.29
CA ALA A 193 -12.09 -1.53 -58.45
C ALA A 193 -13.00 -1.97 -59.62
N GLN A 194 -14.28 -2.28 -59.36
CA GLN A 194 -15.27 -2.61 -60.40
C GLN A 194 -15.99 -1.38 -60.97
N ALA A 195 -15.83 -0.20 -60.33
CA ALA A 195 -16.39 1.07 -60.78
C ALA A 195 -15.28 1.95 -61.37
N ALA A 196 -14.68 1.54 -62.49
CA ALA A 196 -13.74 2.38 -63.23
C ALA A 196 -14.51 3.34 -64.18
N PRO A 197 -14.37 4.68 -64.04
CA PRO A 197 -14.76 5.62 -65.09
C PRO A 197 -13.63 5.74 -66.13
N ALA A 198 -14.01 5.97 -67.38
CA ALA A 198 -13.10 6.24 -68.50
C ALA A 198 -12.21 7.47 -68.25
N PRO A 199 -10.97 7.51 -68.77
CA PRO A 199 -10.00 8.54 -68.43
C PRO A 199 -10.27 9.85 -69.17
N ALA A 200 -10.36 10.96 -68.43
CA ALA A 200 -10.24 12.31 -68.97
C ALA A 200 -8.96 12.94 -68.42
N GLN A 201 -8.03 13.22 -69.34
CA GLN A 201 -6.81 13.98 -69.09
C GLN A 201 -7.16 15.42 -68.73
N ASN A 202 -6.61 15.92 -67.61
CA ASN A 202 -6.13 17.29 -67.56
C ASN A 202 -5.09 17.45 -66.46
N GLN A 203 -3.90 17.90 -66.89
CA GLN A 203 -2.77 18.23 -66.05
C GLN A 203 -3.05 19.55 -65.32
N ALA A 204 -2.91 19.53 -64.00
CA ALA A 204 -2.56 20.70 -63.21
C ALA A 204 -1.61 20.26 -62.10
N GLN A 205 -0.33 20.62 -62.25
CA GLN A 205 0.71 20.41 -61.25
C GLN A 205 0.37 21.25 -60.01
N ALA A 206 -0.08 20.58 -58.95
CA ALA A 206 -0.18 21.16 -57.62
C ALA A 206 1.24 21.32 -57.04
N ALA A 207 1.52 22.51 -56.51
CA ALA A 207 2.75 22.82 -55.81
C ALA A 207 2.93 21.88 -54.59
N PRO A 208 4.17 21.49 -54.24
CA PRO A 208 4.42 20.68 -53.06
C PRO A 208 4.01 21.47 -51.81
N ALA A 209 3.19 20.84 -50.96
CA ALA A 209 2.86 21.38 -49.65
C ALA A 209 4.15 21.58 -48.84
N PRO A 210 4.30 22.70 -48.11
CA PRO A 210 5.46 22.93 -47.25
C PRO A 210 5.57 21.79 -46.23
N ALA A 211 6.79 21.27 -46.05
CA ALA A 211 7.08 20.30 -45.02
C ALA A 211 6.61 20.85 -43.65
N PRO A 212 5.93 20.04 -42.82
CA PRO A 212 5.54 20.49 -41.48
C PRO A 212 6.80 20.94 -40.73
N ALA A 213 6.75 22.16 -40.19
CA ALA A 213 7.80 22.66 -39.32
C ALA A 213 8.00 21.67 -38.17
N PRO A 214 9.24 21.44 -37.70
CA PRO A 214 9.46 20.64 -36.50
C PRO A 214 8.75 21.35 -35.35
N SER A 215 7.60 20.82 -34.95
CA SER A 215 6.90 21.20 -33.74
C SER A 215 7.89 20.98 -32.60
N GLY A 216 8.28 22.05 -31.91
CA GLY A 216 9.03 21.94 -30.66
C GLY A 216 8.28 21.06 -29.65
N PRO A 217 8.89 20.76 -28.48
CA PRO A 217 8.28 19.91 -27.47
C PRO A 217 6.84 20.37 -27.19
N VAL A 218 5.88 19.47 -27.38
CA VAL A 218 4.48 19.73 -27.03
C VAL A 218 4.43 19.87 -25.52
N ASP A 219 3.91 20.99 -25.02
CA ASP A 219 3.76 21.21 -23.58
C ASP A 219 2.54 20.45 -23.07
N HIS A 220 2.78 19.55 -22.13
CA HIS A 220 1.76 18.78 -21.44
C HIS A 220 1.33 19.54 -20.18
N GLY A 221 0.23 20.28 -20.30
CA GLY A 221 -0.31 21.10 -19.21
C GLY A 221 -0.78 20.27 -18.02
N ILE A 222 -0.49 20.75 -16.81
CA ILE A 222 -0.95 20.14 -15.57
C ILE A 222 -2.39 20.56 -15.31
N ALA A 223 -3.32 19.61 -15.34
CA ALA A 223 -4.73 19.82 -15.05
C ALA A 223 -4.99 20.05 -13.56
N ARG A 224 -4.21 19.41 -12.68
CA ARG A 224 -4.30 19.58 -11.23
C ARG A 224 -3.01 19.20 -10.52
N THR A 225 -2.73 19.93 -9.43
CA THR A 225 -1.64 19.59 -8.50
C THR A 225 -2.25 19.12 -7.18
N CYS A 226 -1.77 17.99 -6.65
CA CYS A 226 -2.26 17.40 -5.39
C CYS A 226 -1.13 17.10 -4.41
N ASN A 227 -1.52 16.92 -3.15
CA ASN A 227 -0.64 16.44 -2.10
C ASN A 227 -0.62 14.90 -2.11
N GLY A 228 0.57 14.30 -2.07
CA GLY A 228 0.77 12.86 -2.04
C GLY A 228 0.20 12.14 -0.82
N ASN A 229 -0.13 12.89 0.24
CA ASN A 229 -0.86 12.36 1.40
C ASN A 229 -2.38 12.24 1.16
N GLN A 230 -2.90 12.82 0.08
CA GLN A 230 -4.31 12.77 -0.32
C GLN A 230 -4.44 12.52 -1.84
N PRO A 231 -3.97 11.36 -2.33
CA PRO A 231 -3.94 11.08 -3.78
C PRO A 231 -5.34 11.00 -4.41
N ALA A 232 -6.37 10.70 -3.60
CA ALA A 232 -7.78 10.73 -4.03
C ALA A 232 -8.21 12.11 -4.58
N ASP A 233 -7.56 13.20 -4.16
CA ASP A 233 -7.88 14.55 -4.64
C ASP A 233 -7.55 14.77 -6.12
N CYS A 234 -6.68 13.94 -6.68
CA CYS A 234 -6.28 13.97 -8.08
C CYS A 234 -7.08 13.01 -8.96
N GLN A 235 -7.77 12.03 -8.36
CA GLN A 235 -8.45 10.95 -9.06
C GLN A 235 -9.39 11.49 -10.14
N TRP A 236 -10.26 12.44 -9.78
CA TRP A 236 -11.25 12.99 -10.71
C TRP A 236 -10.60 13.68 -11.94
N ALA A 237 -9.43 14.31 -11.77
CA ALA A 237 -8.77 15.04 -12.85
C ALA A 237 -8.14 14.06 -13.83
N ILE A 238 -7.58 12.95 -13.31
CA ILE A 238 -7.02 11.88 -14.11
C ILE A 238 -8.12 11.12 -14.86
N ASP A 239 -9.25 10.86 -14.20
CA ASP A 239 -10.43 10.23 -14.81
C ASP A 239 -11.05 11.08 -15.94
N GLN A 240 -10.73 12.37 -16.01
CA GLN A 240 -11.09 13.27 -17.12
C GLN A 240 -9.97 13.43 -18.16
N GLY A 241 -8.89 12.65 -18.06
CA GLY A 241 -7.78 12.71 -19.00
C GLY A 241 -6.72 13.76 -18.70
N GLY A 242 -6.84 14.44 -17.56
CA GLY A 242 -5.90 15.47 -17.14
C GLY A 242 -4.60 14.88 -16.61
N LEU A 243 -3.47 15.42 -17.08
CA LEU A 243 -2.17 15.20 -16.44
C LEU A 243 -2.17 15.85 -15.06
N VAL A 244 -1.90 15.08 -14.03
CA VAL A 244 -1.77 15.63 -12.67
C VAL A 244 -0.32 15.65 -12.21
N GLN A 245 -0.04 16.53 -11.27
CA GLN A 245 1.20 16.55 -10.50
C GLN A 245 0.90 16.21 -9.04
N VAL A 246 1.47 15.12 -8.53
CA VAL A 246 1.37 14.73 -7.13
C VAL A 246 2.68 15.04 -6.43
N ASN A 247 2.61 15.84 -5.36
CA ASN A 247 3.78 16.25 -4.58
C ASN A 247 3.83 15.45 -3.28
N PHE A 248 4.84 14.61 -3.13
CA PHE A 248 5.08 13.84 -1.92
C PHE A 248 6.12 14.53 -1.03
N PRO A 249 5.92 14.57 0.30
CA PRO A 249 7.03 14.87 1.19
C PRO A 249 8.08 13.75 1.06
N ASP A 250 9.34 14.12 0.85
CA ASP A 250 10.42 13.15 0.84
C ASP A 250 10.51 12.47 2.24
N PRO A 251 10.45 11.13 2.32
CA PRO A 251 10.61 10.41 3.59
C PRO A 251 11.94 10.66 4.31
N TRP A 252 12.95 11.19 3.62
CA TRP A 252 14.25 11.53 4.21
C TRP A 252 14.42 13.03 4.48
N GLY A 253 13.39 13.84 4.26
CA GLY A 253 13.40 15.28 4.57
C GLY A 253 14.30 16.13 3.67
N MET A 254 14.75 15.60 2.53
CA MET A 254 15.65 16.28 1.59
C MET A 254 14.91 17.05 0.48
N GLY A 255 13.57 17.01 0.45
CA GLY A 255 12.79 17.82 -0.50
C GLY A 255 11.36 17.36 -0.73
N THR A 256 10.83 17.74 -1.89
CA THR A 256 9.51 17.31 -2.39
C THR A 256 9.75 16.40 -3.59
N TRP A 257 9.19 15.19 -3.56
CA TRP A 257 9.15 14.31 -4.71
C TRP A 257 7.94 14.62 -5.57
N ILE A 258 8.10 14.52 -6.89
CA ILE A 258 7.07 14.89 -7.86
C ILE A 258 6.74 13.66 -8.70
N ASP A 259 5.45 13.34 -8.79
CA ASP A 259 4.92 12.34 -9.70
C ASP A 259 3.94 12.96 -10.69
N PHE A 260 4.15 12.72 -11.97
CA PHE A 260 3.24 13.11 -13.04
C PHE A 260 2.43 11.90 -13.51
N ALA A 261 1.11 11.94 -13.36
CA ALA A 261 0.26 10.79 -13.65
C ALA A 261 -0.93 11.13 -14.53
N VAL A 262 -1.30 10.21 -15.43
CA VAL A 262 -2.50 10.27 -16.25
C VAL A 262 -2.85 8.87 -16.77
N HIS A 263 -4.14 8.58 -16.93
CA HIS A 263 -4.61 7.36 -17.57
C HIS A 263 -4.21 7.33 -19.04
N ASN A 264 -3.57 6.25 -19.49
CA ASN A 264 -3.14 6.11 -20.88
C ASN A 264 -4.32 6.20 -21.87
N ASN A 265 -5.46 5.62 -21.51
CA ASN A 265 -6.68 5.60 -22.32
C ASN A 265 -7.50 6.90 -22.24
N GLU A 266 -7.22 7.82 -21.31
CA GLU A 266 -7.95 9.10 -21.17
C GLU A 266 -7.12 10.31 -21.59
N GLY A 267 -5.86 10.17 -21.99
CA GLY A 267 -5.03 11.32 -22.40
C GLY A 267 -3.52 11.12 -22.21
N GLY A 268 -3.14 10.03 -21.55
CA GLY A 268 -1.76 9.64 -21.27
C GLY A 268 -1.06 8.81 -22.34
N ALA A 269 -1.73 8.46 -23.43
CA ALA A 269 -1.18 7.55 -24.44
C ALA A 269 0.20 7.98 -24.96
N TRP A 270 0.42 9.29 -25.07
CA TRP A 270 1.70 9.87 -25.52
C TRP A 270 2.89 9.45 -24.63
N MET A 271 2.67 9.20 -23.34
CA MET A 271 3.74 8.77 -22.43
C MET A 271 4.32 7.41 -22.84
N LEU A 272 3.54 6.56 -23.53
CA LEU A 272 3.99 5.23 -23.94
C LEU A 272 5.03 5.29 -25.07
N ASP A 273 5.03 6.38 -25.84
CA ASP A 273 5.96 6.63 -26.94
C ASP A 273 7.26 7.31 -26.50
N VAL A 274 7.34 7.73 -25.22
CA VAL A 274 8.52 8.39 -24.64
C VAL A 274 9.67 7.41 -24.43
N ASN A 275 10.87 7.82 -24.81
CA ASN A 275 12.11 7.05 -24.68
C ASN A 275 13.12 7.73 -23.75
N VAL A 276 14.08 6.93 -23.27
CA VAL A 276 15.22 7.45 -22.49
C VAL A 276 16.02 8.42 -23.37
N GLY A 277 16.32 9.60 -22.83
CA GLY A 277 17.02 10.68 -23.52
C GLY A 277 16.09 11.79 -24.05
N ASP A 278 14.80 11.49 -24.24
CA ASP A 278 13.81 12.45 -24.71
C ASP A 278 13.68 13.62 -23.72
N VAL A 279 13.40 14.80 -24.28
CA VAL A 279 13.05 16.00 -23.51
C VAL A 279 11.56 16.24 -23.70
N ILE A 280 10.81 16.14 -22.61
CA ILE A 280 9.37 16.38 -22.55
C ILE A 280 9.12 17.67 -21.79
N ARG A 281 8.14 18.45 -22.23
CA ARG A 281 7.75 19.68 -21.55
C ARG A 281 6.45 19.45 -20.78
N ILE A 282 6.48 19.66 -19.46
CA ILE A 282 5.33 19.46 -18.57
C ILE A 282 5.13 20.71 -17.74
N GLY A 283 3.95 21.31 -17.79
CA GLY A 283 3.61 22.50 -17.02
C GLY A 283 4.59 23.65 -17.26
N GLY A 284 5.11 23.78 -18.48
CA GLY A 284 6.09 24.80 -18.81
C GLY A 284 7.51 24.56 -18.26
N VAL A 285 7.85 23.33 -17.88
CA VAL A 285 9.22 22.93 -17.48
C VAL A 285 9.69 21.78 -18.37
N ASP A 286 10.94 21.84 -18.81
CA ASP A 286 11.54 20.76 -19.60
C ASP A 286 12.15 19.70 -18.68
N TYR A 287 11.84 18.45 -18.97
CA TYR A 287 12.31 17.28 -18.24
C TYR A 287 12.97 16.31 -19.21
N ARG A 288 14.15 15.83 -18.85
CA ARG A 288 14.84 14.76 -19.56
C ARG A 288 14.51 13.41 -18.93
N VAL A 289 14.16 12.46 -19.78
CA VAL A 289 13.88 11.08 -19.36
C VAL A 289 15.19 10.33 -19.15
N LYS A 290 15.43 9.87 -17.93
CA LYS A 290 16.67 9.18 -17.54
C LYS A 290 16.56 7.68 -17.57
N ASN A 291 15.37 7.19 -17.31
CA ASN A 291 15.11 5.77 -17.23
C ASN A 291 13.65 5.51 -17.56
N ARG A 292 13.38 4.31 -18.06
CA ARG A 292 12.03 3.81 -18.31
C ARG A 292 11.96 2.38 -17.79
N ARG A 293 10.97 2.10 -16.94
CA ARG A 293 10.74 0.78 -16.37
C ARG A 293 9.27 0.40 -16.50
N THR A 294 9.04 -0.90 -16.71
CA THR A 294 7.71 -1.50 -16.57
C THR A 294 7.62 -2.13 -15.19
N VAL A 295 6.62 -1.75 -14.40
CA VAL A 295 6.37 -2.32 -13.08
C VAL A 295 5.00 -2.96 -13.05
N VAL A 296 4.85 -4.07 -12.34
CA VAL A 296 3.53 -4.71 -12.14
C VAL A 296 2.64 -3.73 -11.36
N SER A 297 1.39 -3.56 -11.79
CA SER A 297 0.43 -2.73 -11.05
C SER A 297 0.26 -3.30 -9.64
N GLY A 298 0.51 -2.48 -8.60
CA GLY A 298 0.53 -2.91 -7.19
C GLY A 298 1.92 -3.27 -6.65
N GLY A 299 2.96 -3.29 -7.48
CA GLY A 299 4.35 -3.46 -7.07
C GLY A 299 4.99 -2.17 -6.54
N THR A 300 6.05 -2.33 -5.74
CA THR A 300 6.85 -1.19 -5.27
C THR A 300 7.65 -0.58 -6.43
N ALA A 301 7.27 0.61 -6.88
CA ALA A 301 8.14 1.40 -7.76
C ALA A 301 9.32 1.95 -6.94
N VAL A 302 10.54 1.79 -7.44
CA VAL A 302 11.69 2.55 -6.92
C VAL A 302 11.39 4.02 -7.16
N VAL A 303 11.21 4.80 -6.09
CA VAL A 303 10.79 6.19 -6.21
C VAL A 303 12.01 7.08 -6.46
N THR A 304 11.96 7.90 -7.51
CA THR A 304 12.94 8.93 -7.79
C THR A 304 12.37 10.31 -7.45
N PRO A 305 13.22 11.33 -7.25
CA PRO A 305 12.75 12.67 -6.88
C PRO A 305 11.73 13.28 -7.85
N ILE A 306 11.84 12.94 -9.14
CA ILE A 306 10.86 13.33 -10.16
C ILE A 306 10.59 12.09 -11.01
N MET A 307 9.32 11.73 -11.13
CA MET A 307 8.87 10.62 -11.94
C MET A 307 7.61 10.96 -12.72
N MET A 308 7.34 10.16 -13.74
CA MET A 308 6.11 10.20 -14.51
C MET A 308 5.62 8.76 -14.68
N GLN A 309 4.30 8.55 -14.67
CA GLN A 309 3.72 7.22 -14.79
C GLN A 309 2.38 7.20 -15.52
N THR A 310 2.14 6.07 -16.20
CA THR A 310 0.87 5.74 -16.82
C THR A 310 0.68 4.23 -16.90
N CYS A 311 -0.55 3.76 -17.00
CA CYS A 311 -0.83 2.35 -17.24
C CYS A 311 -0.31 1.93 -18.62
N ASP A 312 0.09 0.66 -18.76
CA ASP A 312 0.22 0.06 -20.08
C ASP A 312 -1.16 -0.18 -20.72
N TRP A 313 -1.18 -0.56 -21.99
CA TRP A 313 -2.42 -0.85 -22.73
C TRP A 313 -3.28 -1.95 -22.10
N THR A 314 -2.69 -2.76 -21.21
CA THR A 314 -3.34 -3.90 -20.56
C THR A 314 -3.72 -3.63 -19.11
N GLY A 315 -3.49 -2.44 -18.55
CA GLY A 315 -3.79 -2.08 -17.16
C GLY A 315 -3.08 -2.91 -16.07
N GLY A 316 -2.47 -4.05 -16.43
CA GLY A 316 -1.79 -4.98 -15.53
C GLY A 316 -0.36 -4.55 -15.20
N THR A 317 0.24 -3.68 -16.02
CA THR A 317 1.52 -3.06 -15.71
C THR A 317 1.46 -1.55 -15.87
N MET A 318 2.44 -0.88 -15.28
CA MET A 318 2.59 0.56 -15.31
C MET A 318 3.96 0.89 -15.91
N GLN A 319 3.97 1.86 -16.82
CA GLN A 319 5.21 2.47 -17.30
C GLN A 319 5.58 3.59 -16.33
N VAL A 320 6.80 3.54 -15.79
CA VAL A 320 7.36 4.58 -14.93
C VAL A 320 8.62 5.12 -15.57
N PHE A 321 8.73 6.43 -15.57
CA PHE A 321 9.82 7.19 -16.16
C PHE A 321 10.50 8.01 -15.07
N ASP A 322 11.81 7.86 -14.94
CA ASP A 322 12.60 8.73 -14.07
C ASP A 322 12.94 10.00 -14.84
N LEU A 323 12.67 11.15 -14.24
CA LEU A 323 12.87 12.45 -14.87
C LEU A 323 13.94 13.25 -14.13
N GLU A 324 14.67 14.07 -14.87
CA GLU A 324 15.46 15.17 -14.33
C GLU A 324 15.07 16.47 -15.04
N ARG A 325 15.22 17.62 -14.38
CA ARG A 325 15.03 18.92 -15.05
C ARG A 325 16.14 19.09 -16.09
N ALA A 326 15.76 19.46 -17.32
CA ALA A 326 16.68 19.63 -18.45
C ALA A 326 17.25 21.05 -18.54
#